data_AF-A0A7S3RRK8-F1
#
_entry.id   AF-A0A7S3RRK8-F1
#
_cell.length_a   1.000
_cell.length_b   1.000
_cell.length_c   1.000
_cell.angle_alpha   90.00
_cell.angle_beta   90.00
_cell.angle_gamma   90.00
#
_symmetry.space_group_name_H-M   'P 1'
#
loop_
_entity.id
_entity.type
_entity.pdbx_description
1 polymer ?
#
loop_
_entity_poly.entity_id
_entity_poly.type
_entity_poly.pdbx_seq_one_letter_code
_entity_poly.pdbx_strand_id
1 'polypeptide(L)'
;TPPGGRDYEQQPFKLFKEPNLASERLDEVIHPEQRFLAVEELEKGDVLLFMKPLGMKGYVPITTPENGTLCENIPHEMWTYNPEISGAPAGRFYLLSAPKLDTPPSTSGEFLSPDTTFYIAGKEVDEHGTIFVKPSGMTGWVYKRTPEQEHDRAFILDPQPTMWILDPDGTIH
;
A
#
# COMPACT_ATOMS: atom_id res chain seq x y z
N THR A 1 -2.78 17.08 -39.03
CA THR A 1 -3.23 17.72 -37.78
C THR A 1 -4.25 16.81 -37.14
N PRO A 2 -3.96 16.14 -36.01
CA PRO A 2 -4.99 15.41 -35.30
C PRO A 2 -5.98 16.42 -34.69
N PRO A 3 -7.28 16.09 -34.63
CA PRO A 3 -8.30 16.99 -34.09
C PRO A 3 -8.11 17.16 -32.59
N GLY A 4 -8.45 18.37 -32.12
CA GLY A 4 -8.10 18.92 -30.80
C GLY A 4 -8.26 17.96 -29.63
N GLY A 5 -7.15 17.75 -28.91
CA GLY A 5 -7.20 17.30 -27.53
C GLY A 5 -7.97 18.36 -26.74
N ARG A 6 -9.11 17.97 -26.20
CA ARG A 6 -9.74 18.76 -25.14
C ARG A 6 -8.79 18.66 -23.97
N ASP A 7 -8.25 19.78 -23.53
CA ASP A 7 -7.71 19.92 -22.18
C ASP A 7 -8.89 19.69 -21.23
N TYR A 8 -9.15 18.44 -20.88
CA TYR A 8 -10.05 18.12 -19.79
C TYR A 8 -9.34 18.63 -18.54
N GLU A 9 -9.77 19.77 -18.01
CA GLU A 9 -9.31 20.26 -16.70
C GLU A 9 -9.62 19.16 -15.68
N GLN A 10 -8.56 18.47 -15.27
CA GLN A 10 -8.60 17.45 -14.24
C GLN A 10 -9.12 18.07 -12.93
N GLN A 11 -10.38 17.78 -12.56
CA GLN A 11 -10.99 18.41 -11.39
C GLN A 11 -10.66 17.64 -10.10
N PRO A 12 -10.27 18.33 -9.01
CA PRO A 12 -10.09 17.69 -7.71
C PRO A 12 -11.39 17.07 -7.19
N PHE A 13 -11.30 15.86 -6.63
CA PHE A 13 -12.44 15.17 -6.03
C PHE A 13 -12.62 15.56 -4.57
N LYS A 14 -13.79 16.11 -4.22
CA LYS A 14 -14.15 16.42 -2.82
C LYS A 14 -14.56 15.17 -2.04
N LEU A 15 -14.01 14.96 -0.86
CA LEU A 15 -14.32 13.77 -0.05
C LEU A 15 -15.75 13.85 0.53
N PHE A 16 -16.37 12.70 0.77
CA PHE A 16 -17.62 12.60 1.53
C PHE A 16 -17.37 12.59 3.04
N LYS A 17 -18.22 13.25 3.82
CA LYS A 17 -18.09 13.25 5.29
C LYS A 17 -18.36 11.87 5.91
N GLU A 18 -19.28 11.11 5.32
CA GLU A 18 -19.63 9.74 5.70
C GLU A 18 -19.52 8.82 4.48
N PRO A 19 -19.37 7.49 4.66
CA PRO A 19 -19.31 6.52 3.56
C PRO A 19 -20.70 6.31 2.93
N ASN A 20 -21.24 7.36 2.32
CA ASN A 20 -22.56 7.42 1.71
C ASN A 20 -22.56 8.51 0.61
N LEU A 21 -23.05 8.18 -0.59
CA LEU A 21 -23.11 9.12 -1.72
C LEU A 21 -24.05 10.32 -1.48
N ALA A 22 -25.00 10.20 -0.55
CA ALA A 22 -25.88 11.30 -0.15
C ALA A 22 -25.26 12.19 0.96
N SER A 23 -24.05 11.87 1.43
CA SER A 23 -23.39 12.63 2.48
C SER A 23 -22.91 14.00 2.00
N GLU A 24 -22.79 14.93 2.93
CA GLU A 24 -22.14 16.22 2.72
C GLU A 24 -20.71 16.03 2.20
N ARG A 25 -20.32 16.88 1.23
CA ARG A 25 -18.94 16.93 0.74
C ARG A 25 -18.09 17.84 1.63
N LEU A 26 -16.89 17.41 1.96
CA LEU A 26 -15.88 18.21 2.65
C LEU A 26 -15.12 19.10 1.66
N ASP A 27 -14.45 20.13 2.18
CA ASP A 27 -13.52 20.95 1.39
C ASP A 27 -12.14 20.31 1.22
N GLU A 28 -11.86 19.22 1.93
CA GLU A 28 -10.72 18.36 1.62
C GLU A 28 -10.91 17.73 0.23
N VAL A 29 -9.84 17.71 -0.56
CA VAL A 29 -9.83 17.21 -1.93
C VAL A 29 -8.68 16.24 -2.19
N ILE A 30 -8.89 15.30 -3.11
CA ILE A 30 -7.85 14.51 -3.74
C ILE A 30 -7.72 14.98 -5.19
N HIS A 31 -6.51 15.30 -5.62
CA HIS A 31 -6.24 15.70 -6.99
C HIS A 31 -6.14 14.48 -7.92
N PRO A 32 -6.50 14.60 -9.19
CA PRO A 32 -6.26 13.53 -10.16
C PRO A 32 -4.79 13.13 -10.18
N GLU A 33 -4.53 11.82 -10.38
CA GLU A 33 -3.21 11.20 -10.25
C GLU A 33 -2.57 11.26 -8.85
N GLN A 34 -3.21 11.88 -7.85
CA GLN A 34 -2.72 11.88 -6.49
C GLN A 34 -2.84 10.48 -5.90
N ARG A 35 -1.70 10.00 -5.39
CA ARG A 35 -1.62 8.74 -4.64
C ARG A 35 -1.95 8.98 -3.18
N PHE A 36 -2.72 8.06 -2.60
CA PHE A 36 -3.05 8.08 -1.18
C PHE A 36 -3.15 6.67 -0.61
N LEU A 37 -3.00 6.55 0.70
CA LEU A 37 -3.14 5.29 1.42
C LEU A 37 -4.54 5.17 2.01
N ALA A 38 -5.18 4.02 1.88
CA ALA A 38 -6.51 3.79 2.45
C ALA A 38 -6.42 3.07 3.79
N VAL A 39 -6.73 3.75 4.89
CA VAL A 39 -6.69 3.16 6.25
C VAL A 39 -7.93 2.35 6.60
N GLU A 40 -9.00 2.53 5.84
CA GLU A 40 -10.28 1.87 6.06
C GLU A 40 -10.94 1.66 4.71
N GLU A 41 -11.44 0.44 4.49
CA GLU A 41 -12.19 0.03 3.30
C GLU A 41 -13.57 -0.45 3.78
N LEU A 42 -14.64 0.20 3.32
CA LEU A 42 -16.01 -0.04 3.76
C LEU A 42 -16.90 -0.39 2.57
N GLU A 43 -17.37 -1.63 2.51
CA GLU A 43 -18.41 -2.03 1.58
C GLU A 43 -19.78 -1.49 2.05
N LYS A 44 -20.49 -0.81 1.14
CA LYS A 44 -21.81 -0.23 1.37
C LYS A 44 -22.75 -0.53 0.21
N GLY A 45 -23.92 -1.09 0.54
CA GLY A 45 -24.89 -1.53 -0.47
C GLY A 45 -24.33 -2.68 -1.30
N ASP A 46 -24.76 -2.77 -2.56
CA ASP A 46 -24.46 -3.94 -3.38
C ASP A 46 -23.09 -3.89 -4.09
N VAL A 47 -22.48 -2.70 -4.27
CA VAL A 47 -21.27 -2.55 -5.13
C VAL A 47 -20.37 -1.34 -4.76
N LEU A 48 -20.61 -0.60 -3.67
CA LEU A 48 -19.83 0.61 -3.33
C LEU A 48 -18.78 0.32 -2.26
N LEU A 49 -17.50 0.36 -2.64
CA LEU A 49 -16.40 0.41 -1.69
C LEU A 49 -16.09 1.88 -1.36
N PHE A 50 -16.16 2.27 -0.09
CA PHE A 50 -15.70 3.58 0.39
C PHE A 50 -14.37 3.43 1.09
N MET A 51 -13.43 4.29 0.75
CA MET A 51 -12.12 4.34 1.40
C MET A 51 -11.96 5.58 2.25
N LYS A 52 -11.31 5.43 3.39
CA LYS A 52 -10.82 6.56 4.17
C LYS A 52 -9.33 6.78 3.88
N PRO A 53 -8.93 7.89 3.25
CA PRO A 53 -7.52 8.17 3.05
C PRO A 53 -6.82 8.48 4.37
N LEU A 54 -5.58 8.02 4.51
CA LEU A 54 -4.73 8.27 5.68
C LEU A 54 -4.56 9.77 5.89
N GLY A 55 -4.85 10.25 7.10
CA GLY A 55 -4.70 11.65 7.48
C GLY A 55 -5.81 12.57 6.96
N MET A 56 -6.82 12.04 6.27
CA MET A 56 -7.99 12.79 5.79
C MET A 56 -9.23 12.44 6.61
N LYS A 57 -10.21 13.35 6.64
CA LYS A 57 -11.42 13.18 7.46
C LYS A 57 -12.54 12.45 6.73
N GLY A 58 -12.56 12.52 5.41
CA GLY A 58 -13.65 12.00 4.59
C GLY A 58 -13.36 10.67 3.91
N TYR A 59 -14.30 10.29 3.05
CA TYR A 59 -14.32 9.04 2.29
C TYR A 59 -14.36 9.27 0.79
N VAL A 60 -13.77 8.36 0.03
CA VAL A 60 -13.77 8.32 -1.43
C VAL A 60 -14.41 7.02 -1.90
N PRO A 61 -15.42 7.04 -2.79
CA PRO A 61 -15.97 5.83 -3.38
C PRO A 61 -15.02 5.29 -4.45
N ILE A 62 -14.82 3.97 -4.51
CA ILE A 62 -14.00 3.33 -5.55
C ILE A 62 -14.85 2.89 -6.74
N THR A 63 -16.05 2.37 -6.47
CA THR A 63 -16.89 1.71 -7.46
C THR A 63 -18.32 2.18 -7.36
N THR A 64 -18.95 2.45 -8.50
CA THR A 64 -20.41 2.36 -8.61
C THR A 64 -20.74 1.46 -9.80
N PRO A 65 -21.72 0.55 -9.71
CA PRO A 65 -22.05 -0.38 -10.79
C PRO A 65 -22.60 0.32 -12.03
N GLU A 66 -23.08 1.56 -11.88
CA GLU A 66 -23.66 2.34 -12.97
C GLU A 66 -22.66 3.29 -13.63
N ASN A 67 -21.57 3.65 -12.94
CA ASN A 67 -20.70 4.70 -13.44
C ASN A 67 -19.22 4.35 -13.50
N GLY A 68 -18.69 3.23 -13.00
CA GLY A 68 -17.27 2.91 -13.18
C GLY A 68 -16.35 3.04 -11.98
N THR A 69 -15.04 2.96 -12.25
CA THR A 69 -13.96 3.00 -11.25
C THR A 69 -13.41 4.41 -11.13
N LEU A 70 -13.52 5.02 -9.95
CA LEU A 70 -12.99 6.37 -9.68
C LEU A 70 -11.52 6.32 -9.22
N CYS A 71 -11.14 5.25 -8.53
CA CYS A 71 -9.79 5.07 -8.02
C CYS A 71 -9.28 3.71 -8.42
N GLU A 72 -8.06 3.67 -8.96
CA GLU A 72 -7.37 2.43 -9.24
C GLU A 72 -6.55 2.02 -8.02
N ASN A 73 -6.67 0.75 -7.64
CA ASN A 73 -5.75 0.17 -6.69
C ASN A 73 -4.38 0.16 -7.37
N ILE A 74 -3.37 0.72 -6.73
CA ILE A 74 -2.00 0.47 -7.13
C ILE A 74 -1.59 -0.79 -6.35
N PRO A 75 -1.50 -1.97 -7.01
CA PRO A 75 -1.29 -3.26 -6.34
C PRO A 75 0.17 -3.42 -5.91
N HIS A 76 0.62 -2.53 -5.04
CA HIS A 76 1.90 -2.65 -4.38
C HIS A 76 1.64 -2.79 -2.89
N GLU A 77 1.67 -4.04 -2.43
CA GLU A 77 1.79 -4.37 -1.01
C GLU A 77 3.03 -3.62 -0.49
N MET A 78 2.87 -2.81 0.56
CA MET A 78 3.94 -2.01 1.15
C MET A 78 4.17 -2.48 2.57
N TRP A 79 5.42 -2.67 2.94
CA TRP A 79 5.79 -3.18 4.25
C TRP A 79 6.74 -2.18 4.93
N THR A 80 6.62 -2.03 6.25
CA THR A 80 7.50 -1.17 7.06
C THR A 80 8.34 -2.01 8.01
N TYR A 81 9.65 -1.76 8.08
CA TYR A 81 10.54 -2.42 9.03
C TYR A 81 10.41 -1.79 10.43
N ASN A 82 9.79 -2.50 11.38
CA ASN A 82 9.70 -2.08 12.77
C ASN A 82 10.55 -3.00 13.68
N PRO A 83 11.73 -2.55 14.16
CA PRO A 83 12.60 -3.35 15.02
C PRO A 83 12.00 -3.58 16.41
N GLU A 84 11.24 -2.63 16.96
CA GLU A 84 10.71 -2.67 18.33
C GLU A 84 9.73 -3.82 18.52
N ILE A 85 8.90 -4.05 17.51
CA ILE A 85 7.92 -5.14 17.51
C ILE A 85 8.61 -6.49 17.20
N SER A 86 9.67 -6.48 16.38
CA SER A 86 10.37 -7.70 15.95
C SER A 86 11.29 -8.36 16.98
N GLY A 87 11.58 -7.67 18.08
CA GLY A 87 12.63 -8.07 19.02
C GLY A 87 14.04 -8.12 18.40
N ALA A 88 14.21 -7.56 17.20
CA ALA A 88 15.51 -7.41 16.56
C ALA A 88 16.31 -6.30 17.27
N PRO A 89 17.66 -6.37 17.27
CA PRO A 89 18.45 -5.22 17.69
C PRO A 89 18.00 -3.99 16.89
N ALA A 90 17.86 -2.84 17.57
CA ALA A 90 17.36 -1.56 17.03
C ALA A 90 18.24 -0.94 15.91
N GLY A 91 19.04 -1.76 15.23
CA GLY A 91 19.95 -1.38 14.17
C GLY A 91 19.48 -1.82 12.78
N ARG A 92 20.46 -1.83 11.87
CA ARG A 92 20.29 -2.12 10.45
C ARG A 92 19.93 -3.58 10.21
N PHE A 93 18.90 -3.83 9.41
CA PHE A 93 18.57 -5.17 8.92
C PHE A 93 19.23 -5.40 7.55
N TYR A 94 20.24 -6.25 7.49
CA TYR A 94 20.87 -6.59 6.21
C TYR A 94 20.00 -7.57 5.42
N LEU A 95 19.78 -7.26 4.15
CA LEU A 95 18.95 -8.09 3.28
C LEU A 95 19.66 -9.40 2.97
N LEU A 96 18.94 -10.51 2.93
CA LEU A 96 19.43 -11.83 2.52
C LEU A 96 19.69 -11.86 1.02
N SER A 97 20.68 -12.63 0.55
CA SER A 97 20.91 -12.79 -0.90
C SER A 97 19.89 -13.70 -1.60
N ALA A 98 19.10 -14.47 -0.85
CA ALA A 98 18.06 -15.37 -1.35
C ALA A 98 16.93 -15.52 -0.31
N PRO A 99 15.72 -15.97 -0.72
CA PRO A 99 14.57 -16.16 0.17
C PRO A 99 14.69 -17.45 0.99
N LYS A 100 15.76 -17.57 1.79
CA LYS A 100 15.98 -18.68 2.74
C LYS A 100 16.73 -18.18 3.96
N LEU A 101 16.34 -18.63 5.15
CA LEU A 101 16.86 -18.15 6.43
C LEU A 101 18.38 -18.33 6.60
N ASP A 102 18.95 -19.42 6.10
CA ASP A 102 20.38 -19.73 6.23
C ASP A 102 21.24 -19.04 5.15
N THR A 103 20.66 -18.16 4.34
CA THR A 103 21.41 -17.47 3.30
C THR A 103 22.23 -16.32 3.90
N PRO A 104 23.49 -16.13 3.48
CA PRO A 104 24.23 -14.94 3.88
C PRO A 104 23.55 -13.64 3.41
N PRO A 105 23.85 -12.50 4.07
CA PRO A 105 23.47 -11.18 3.59
C PRO A 105 23.92 -10.94 2.15
N SER A 106 23.16 -10.11 1.44
CA SER A 106 23.50 -9.64 0.10
C SER A 106 24.86 -8.95 0.11
N THR A 107 25.66 -9.24 -0.91
CA THR A 107 26.98 -8.63 -1.11
C THR A 107 26.90 -7.15 -1.48
N SER A 108 25.69 -6.63 -1.78
CA SER A 108 25.46 -5.20 -2.01
C SER A 108 25.67 -4.35 -0.75
N GLY A 109 25.65 -4.96 0.44
CA GLY A 109 25.71 -4.24 1.72
C GLY A 109 24.43 -3.45 2.04
N GLU A 110 23.36 -3.68 1.28
CA GLU A 110 22.06 -3.05 1.50
C GLU A 110 21.46 -3.46 2.84
N PHE A 111 20.80 -2.50 3.48
CA PHE A 111 20.10 -2.72 4.73
C PHE A 111 18.84 -1.86 4.83
N LEU A 112 17.89 -2.29 5.65
CA LEU A 112 16.78 -1.46 6.10
C LEU A 112 17.12 -0.78 7.41
N SER A 113 16.85 0.53 7.48
CA SER A 113 16.85 1.27 8.74
C SER A 113 15.49 1.14 9.42
N PRO A 114 15.41 1.22 10.75
CA PRO A 114 14.13 1.31 11.45
C PRO A 114 13.16 2.30 10.77
N ASP A 115 11.89 1.93 10.71
CA ASP A 115 10.78 2.68 10.10
C ASP A 115 10.88 2.86 8.58
N THR A 116 11.78 2.14 7.91
CA THR A 116 11.83 2.14 6.43
C THR A 116 10.60 1.43 5.86
N THR A 117 9.78 2.18 5.12
CA THR A 117 8.68 1.64 4.30
C THR A 117 9.15 1.39 2.87
N PHE A 118 8.78 0.25 2.30
CA PHE A 118 9.14 -0.14 0.94
C PHE A 118 8.01 -0.91 0.24
N TYR A 119 7.99 -0.83 -1.08
CA TYR A 119 7.10 -1.65 -1.92
C TYR A 119 7.63 -3.06 -2.07
N ILE A 120 6.74 -4.04 -2.18
CA ILE A 120 7.08 -5.43 -2.43
C ILE A 120 7.17 -5.69 -3.93
N ALA A 121 8.34 -6.11 -4.40
CA ALA A 121 8.57 -6.55 -5.78
C ALA A 121 8.47 -8.07 -5.97
N GLY A 122 8.52 -8.84 -4.87
CA GLY A 122 8.42 -10.29 -4.90
C GLY A 122 8.12 -10.85 -3.52
N LYS A 123 7.42 -11.98 -3.47
CA LYS A 123 6.99 -12.65 -2.23
C LYS A 123 7.14 -14.15 -2.41
N GLU A 124 7.78 -14.80 -1.45
CA GLU A 124 7.91 -16.24 -1.39
C GLU A 124 7.54 -16.71 0.01
N VAL A 125 6.93 -17.88 0.12
CA VAL A 125 6.60 -18.49 1.42
C VAL A 125 7.25 -19.86 1.45
N ASP A 126 8.05 -20.14 2.47
CA ASP A 126 8.67 -21.46 2.62
C ASP A 126 7.71 -22.49 3.23
N GLU A 127 8.18 -23.74 3.32
CA GLU A 127 7.41 -24.86 3.88
C GLU A 127 7.04 -24.70 5.36
N HIS A 128 7.69 -23.76 6.05
CA HIS A 128 7.42 -23.46 7.44
C HIS A 128 6.50 -22.24 7.60
N GLY A 129 6.09 -21.59 6.52
CA GLY A 129 5.25 -20.40 6.56
C GLY A 129 6.02 -19.09 6.80
N THR A 130 7.36 -19.12 6.70
CA THR A 130 8.16 -17.89 6.67
C THR A 130 7.89 -17.16 5.37
N ILE A 131 7.51 -15.89 5.45
CA ILE A 131 7.25 -15.05 4.29
C ILE A 131 8.51 -14.26 3.97
N PHE A 132 9.15 -14.56 2.86
CA PHE A 132 10.23 -13.77 2.28
C PHE A 132 9.68 -12.72 1.33
N VAL A 133 10.23 -11.52 1.40
CA VAL A 133 9.79 -10.38 0.61
C VAL A 133 11.01 -9.70 0.00
N LYS A 134 10.90 -9.36 -1.28
CA LYS A 134 11.91 -8.58 -2.00
C LYS A 134 11.48 -7.12 -2.04
N PRO A 135 12.18 -6.20 -1.35
CA PRO A 135 11.92 -4.78 -1.47
C PRO A 135 12.17 -4.31 -2.91
N SER A 136 11.28 -3.48 -3.45
CA SER A 136 11.42 -2.91 -4.78
C SER A 136 12.65 -2.01 -4.85
N GLY A 137 13.42 -2.16 -5.93
CA GLY A 137 14.67 -1.42 -6.13
C GLY A 137 15.87 -1.93 -5.32
N MET A 138 15.70 -2.97 -4.50
CA MET A 138 16.79 -3.59 -3.73
C MET A 138 17.13 -4.98 -4.28
N THR A 139 18.35 -5.44 -4.04
CA THR A 139 18.84 -6.71 -4.59
C THR A 139 18.54 -7.91 -3.70
N GLY A 140 18.37 -7.71 -2.40
CA GLY A 140 18.17 -8.78 -1.42
C GLY A 140 16.73 -8.95 -0.94
N TRP A 141 16.57 -9.83 0.05
CA TRP A 141 15.30 -10.27 0.61
C TRP A 141 15.23 -9.96 2.11
N VAL A 142 14.04 -9.66 2.57
CA VAL A 142 13.69 -9.61 3.99
C VAL A 142 12.71 -10.74 4.29
N TYR A 143 12.45 -11.04 5.56
CA TYR A 143 11.52 -12.11 5.90
C TYR A 143 10.71 -11.82 7.16
N LYS A 144 9.53 -12.42 7.24
CA LYS A 144 8.62 -12.44 8.40
C LYS A 144 8.37 -13.89 8.79
N ARG A 145 8.63 -14.25 10.05
CA ARG A 145 8.28 -15.57 10.61
C ARG A 145 6.92 -15.51 11.31
N THR A 146 6.21 -16.62 11.36
CA THR A 146 4.95 -16.70 12.12
C THR A 146 5.22 -16.76 13.63
N PRO A 147 4.29 -16.29 14.48
CA PRO A 147 4.45 -16.32 15.94
C PRO A 147 4.70 -17.72 16.52
N GLU A 148 4.27 -18.80 15.85
CA GLU A 148 4.52 -20.17 16.32
C GLU A 148 6.01 -20.60 16.22
N GLN A 149 6.83 -19.81 15.54
CA GLN A 149 8.27 -20.07 15.33
C GLN A 149 9.16 -19.23 16.26
N GLU A 150 8.57 -18.67 17.32
CA GLU A 150 9.07 -17.60 18.21
C GLU A 150 10.37 -17.85 19.02
N HIS A 151 11.16 -18.87 18.68
CA HIS A 151 12.46 -19.02 19.34
C HIS A 151 13.60 -18.23 18.67
N ASP A 152 13.38 -17.69 17.47
CA ASP A 152 14.34 -16.79 16.83
C ASP A 152 13.62 -15.69 16.01
N ARG A 153 13.69 -14.46 16.53
CA ARG A 153 13.71 -13.17 15.80
C ARG A 153 12.80 -13.12 14.57
N ALA A 154 11.51 -12.87 14.80
CA ALA A 154 10.52 -12.64 13.75
C ALA A 154 10.41 -11.15 13.45
N PHE A 155 10.62 -10.72 12.20
CA PHE A 155 10.40 -9.34 11.80
C PHE A 155 8.93 -9.08 11.51
N ILE A 156 8.31 -8.18 12.29
CA ILE A 156 6.99 -7.70 11.96
C ILE A 156 7.14 -6.59 10.92
N LEU A 157 6.91 -7.01 9.69
CA LEU A 157 6.64 -6.16 8.56
C LEU A 157 5.12 -5.95 8.57
N ASP A 158 4.70 -4.73 8.93
CA ASP A 158 3.30 -4.37 8.94
C ASP A 158 2.85 -4.07 7.51
N PRO A 159 1.89 -4.83 6.96
CA PRO A 159 1.28 -4.46 5.69
C PRO A 159 0.69 -3.08 5.88
N GLN A 160 1.20 -2.13 5.11
CA GLN A 160 0.66 -0.80 5.08
C GLN A 160 -0.70 -0.83 4.37
N PRO A 161 -1.58 0.11 4.73
CA PRO A 161 -2.80 0.37 3.98
C PRO A 161 -2.54 0.40 2.47
N THR A 162 -3.48 -0.16 1.70
CA THR A 162 -3.43 -0.25 0.25
C THR A 162 -3.28 1.16 -0.35
N MET A 163 -2.44 1.27 -1.38
CA MET A 163 -2.24 2.54 -2.09
C MET A 163 -3.20 2.63 -3.27
N TRP A 164 -3.80 3.81 -3.42
CA TRP A 164 -4.78 4.10 -4.45
C TRP A 164 -4.38 5.38 -5.19
N ILE A 165 -4.78 5.47 -6.44
CA ILE A 165 -4.63 6.67 -7.26
C ILE A 165 -6.00 7.07 -7.80
N LEU A 166 -6.30 8.36 -7.72
CA LEU A 166 -7.48 8.91 -8.36
C LEU A 166 -7.26 8.91 -9.87
N ASP A 167 -8.23 8.40 -10.63
CA ASP A 167 -8.14 8.36 -12.11
C ASP A 167 -7.84 9.77 -12.65
N PRO A 168 -6.87 9.92 -13.58
CA PRO A 168 -6.52 11.20 -14.19
C PRO A 168 -7.70 11.96 -14.80
N ASP A 169 -8.74 11.29 -15.30
CA ASP A 169 -9.88 12.00 -15.86
C ASP A 169 -10.93 12.40 -14.80
N GLY A 170 -10.76 11.97 -13.54
CA GLY A 170 -11.69 12.21 -12.44
C GLY A 170 -13.12 11.74 -12.74
N THR A 171 -13.28 10.95 -13.80
CA THR A 171 -14.54 10.53 -14.35
C THR A 171 -14.77 9.10 -13.92
N ILE A 172 -16.03 8.81 -13.65
CA ILE A 172 -16.44 7.45 -13.40
C ILE A 172 -16.66 6.83 -14.81
N HIS A 173 -15.98 5.72 -15.15
CA HIS A 173 -16.10 4.98 -16.43
C HIS A 173 -17.17 3.89 -16.56
#